data_AF-A0A2S9XXI4-F1
#
_entry.id   AF-A0A2S9XXI4-F1
#
_cell.length_a   1.000
_cell.length_b   1.000
_cell.length_c   1.000
_cell.angle_alpha   90.00
_cell.angle_beta   90.00
_cell.angle_gamma   90.00
#
_symmetry.space_group_name_H-M   'P 1'
#
loop_
_entity.id
_entity.type
_entity.pdbx_description
1 polymer ?
#
loop_
_entity_poly.entity_id
_entity_poly.type
_entity_poly.pdbx_seq_one_letter_code
_entity_poly.pdbx_strand_id
1 'polypeptide(L)'
;MSVFANSLSIVHQGDGMTHTCPIPDVCKTPSPAGPVPIPYVNIAMSSNLTDGSTSVKIQGCSVALESSSIAMSSGDEAGTAGGVISSKNLGKLSWSTCSPNVKFDGKGVVRFTDVAGHNGNQDNTFTLVVGSTNVAYPFESGDDLCPNCGEKASDHESENFPLGEDEDSQEATQEFGTAIQQGNTTKNKQGMIGAMVCECPPDQQKHTYVAVAGKPTGATSFKGWEGVATDAGMTPARNVVPADPMTVTSARGEQVVLRKSPDSNNPPGQCAAQKLIMTALEKGCTPVSMTETYMKKQDGGDSAHSVTSCPTCVDNISAMLCPNPPKGSDS
;
A
#
# COMPACT_ATOMS: atom_id res chain seq x y z
N MET A 1 -0.04 0.86 -14.22
CA MET A 1 -0.73 -0.33 -13.69
C MET A 1 0.28 -1.26 -13.03
N SER A 2 0.29 -1.29 -11.70
CA SER A 2 1.17 -2.17 -10.92
C SER A 2 0.69 -3.62 -10.98
N VAL A 3 1.63 -4.56 -11.06
CA VAL A 3 1.36 -6.00 -10.95
C VAL A 3 1.96 -6.48 -9.64
N PHE A 4 1.32 -7.43 -8.97
CA PHE A 4 1.66 -7.80 -7.61
C PHE A 4 1.95 -9.29 -7.47
N ALA A 5 2.82 -9.62 -6.51
CA ALA A 5 3.12 -10.98 -6.10
C ALA A 5 3.10 -11.07 -4.57
N ASN A 6 2.28 -11.95 -4.02
CA ASN A 6 1.99 -12.02 -2.58
C ASN A 6 1.68 -10.62 -1.99
N SER A 7 0.78 -9.91 -2.65
CA SER A 7 0.30 -8.58 -2.23
C SER A 7 1.38 -7.49 -2.18
N LEU A 8 2.53 -7.69 -2.82
CA LEU A 8 3.62 -6.72 -2.91
C LEU A 8 3.90 -6.41 -4.37
N SER A 9 4.02 -5.12 -4.72
CA SER A 9 4.19 -4.69 -6.11
C SER A 9 5.49 -5.26 -6.66
N ILE A 10 5.43 -5.86 -7.83
CA ILE A 10 6.59 -6.41 -8.53
C ILE A 10 7.37 -5.25 -9.14
N VAL A 11 8.68 -5.21 -8.89
CA VAL A 11 9.58 -4.22 -9.50
C VAL A 11 9.73 -4.52 -10.98
N HIS A 12 9.55 -3.50 -11.82
CA HIS A 12 9.82 -3.60 -13.26
C HIS A 12 10.41 -2.30 -13.78
N GLN A 13 11.13 -2.36 -14.90
CA GLN A 13 11.90 -1.23 -15.43
C GLN A 13 11.07 0.05 -15.67
N GLY A 14 9.75 -0.08 -15.84
CA GLY A 14 8.82 1.01 -16.10
C GLY A 14 7.99 1.45 -14.89
N ASP A 15 8.27 0.97 -13.67
CA ASP A 15 7.45 1.26 -12.49
C ASP A 15 7.65 2.68 -11.92
N GLY A 16 8.68 3.40 -12.37
CA GLY A 16 9.00 4.76 -11.91
C GLY A 16 9.58 4.84 -10.50
N MET A 17 9.90 3.72 -9.86
CA MET A 17 10.34 3.70 -8.46
C MET A 17 11.78 4.19 -8.29
N THR A 18 11.98 4.90 -7.18
CA THR A 18 13.28 5.41 -6.72
C THR A 18 13.59 4.81 -5.36
N HIS A 19 14.53 3.87 -5.32
CA HIS A 19 14.97 3.22 -4.11
C HIS A 19 16.01 4.10 -3.41
N THR A 20 15.58 4.74 -2.32
CA THR A 20 16.46 5.59 -1.51
C THR A 20 16.84 4.85 -0.24
N CYS A 21 18.11 4.87 0.11
CA CYS A 21 18.59 4.29 1.35
C CYS A 21 18.60 5.33 2.47
N PRO A 22 17.74 5.20 3.51
CA PRO A 22 17.68 6.15 4.62
C PRO A 22 18.76 5.89 5.70
N ILE A 23 19.32 4.69 5.76
CA ILE A 23 20.47 4.36 6.62
C ILE A 23 21.72 4.73 5.84
N PRO A 24 22.56 5.66 6.33
CA PRO A 24 23.52 6.30 5.47
C PRO A 24 24.57 5.35 4.92
N ASP A 25 24.82 5.47 3.61
CA ASP A 25 25.96 4.90 2.91
C ASP A 25 27.23 5.56 3.46
N VAL A 26 27.97 4.88 4.34
CA VAL A 26 29.20 5.45 4.91
C VAL A 26 30.34 5.24 3.91
N CYS A 27 30.77 6.32 3.29
CA CYS A 27 31.88 6.34 2.34
C CYS A 27 33.13 7.00 2.92
N LYS A 28 34.29 6.63 2.38
CA LYS A 28 35.58 7.25 2.66
C LYS A 28 35.69 8.55 1.85
N THR A 29 35.57 9.69 2.52
CA THR A 29 35.62 11.01 1.91
C THR A 29 36.98 11.65 2.10
N PRO A 30 37.65 12.13 1.03
CA PRO A 30 38.94 12.81 1.16
C PRO A 30 38.86 14.02 2.09
N SER A 31 39.85 14.13 2.99
CA SER A 31 40.06 15.31 3.83
C SER A 31 41.56 15.63 3.92
N PRO A 32 41.95 16.84 4.38
CA PRO A 32 43.36 17.20 4.55
C PRO A 32 44.18 16.25 5.44
N ALA A 33 43.54 15.51 6.36
CA ALA A 33 44.19 14.58 7.28
C ALA A 33 44.08 13.10 6.84
N GLY A 34 43.58 12.83 5.63
CA GLY A 34 43.27 11.49 5.12
C GLY A 34 41.77 11.22 5.00
N PRO A 35 41.35 10.12 4.36
CA PRO A 35 39.93 9.83 4.18
C PRO A 35 39.20 9.63 5.51
N VAL A 36 38.05 10.26 5.67
CA VAL A 36 37.18 10.13 6.86
C VAL A 36 35.84 9.47 6.47
N PRO A 37 35.25 8.63 7.34
CA PRO A 37 33.95 8.03 7.08
C PRO A 37 32.85 9.09 7.17
N ILE A 38 32.12 9.35 6.08
CA ILE A 38 31.00 10.30 6.02
C ILE A 38 29.73 9.57 5.53
N PRO A 39 28.59 9.78 6.21
CA PRO A 39 27.29 9.27 5.77
C PRO A 39 26.75 10.00 4.53
N TYR A 40 26.34 9.27 3.50
CA TYR A 40 25.67 9.78 2.30
C TYR A 40 24.30 9.14 2.07
N VAL A 41 23.45 9.85 1.31
CA VAL A 41 22.21 9.28 0.75
C VAL A 41 22.59 8.53 -0.53
N ASN A 42 22.02 7.35 -0.73
CA ASN A 42 22.21 6.59 -1.95
C ASN A 42 20.86 6.26 -2.60
N ILE A 43 20.77 6.45 -3.91
CA ILE A 43 19.54 6.41 -4.70
C ILE A 43 19.74 5.51 -5.92
N ALA A 44 18.82 4.59 -6.19
CA ALA A 44 18.80 3.77 -7.40
C ALA A 44 17.42 3.81 -8.06
N MET A 45 17.36 3.91 -9.39
CA MET A 45 16.10 4.01 -10.13
C MET A 45 15.80 2.71 -10.88
N SER A 46 14.56 2.21 -10.81
CA SER A 46 14.13 1.00 -11.52
C SER A 46 14.32 1.08 -13.04
N SER A 47 14.30 2.30 -13.61
CA SER A 47 14.58 2.54 -15.04
C SER A 47 15.93 2.00 -15.49
N ASN A 48 16.90 1.89 -14.58
CA ASN A 48 18.24 1.37 -14.80
C ASN A 48 18.34 -0.15 -14.52
N LEU A 49 17.20 -0.86 -14.47
CA LEU A 49 17.17 -2.33 -14.34
C LEU A 49 17.93 -3.00 -15.47
N THR A 50 18.75 -3.98 -15.11
CA THR A 50 19.57 -4.81 -15.99
C THR A 50 19.40 -6.28 -15.60
N ASP A 51 19.57 -7.17 -16.58
CA ASP A 51 19.44 -8.63 -16.40
C ASP A 51 18.07 -9.07 -15.85
N GLY A 52 17.01 -8.32 -16.19
CA GLY A 52 15.62 -8.65 -15.87
C GLY A 52 15.06 -9.84 -16.67
N SER A 53 13.78 -10.15 -16.46
CA SER A 53 13.08 -11.22 -17.18
C SER A 53 13.10 -11.00 -18.70
N THR A 54 13.34 -12.09 -19.43
CA THR A 54 13.37 -12.07 -20.90
C THR A 54 12.03 -12.49 -21.50
N SER A 55 11.23 -13.29 -20.79
CA SER A 55 9.95 -13.79 -21.27
C SER A 55 8.75 -13.02 -20.73
N VAL A 56 8.83 -12.50 -19.50
CA VAL A 56 7.72 -11.80 -18.83
C VAL A 56 7.97 -10.30 -18.86
N LYS A 57 6.93 -9.55 -19.27
CA LYS A 57 6.95 -8.10 -19.33
C LYS A 57 5.75 -7.52 -18.61
N ILE A 58 5.97 -6.49 -17.82
CA ILE A 58 4.91 -5.66 -17.24
C ILE A 58 4.93 -4.33 -18.01
N GLN A 59 3.82 -3.98 -18.65
CA GLN A 59 3.70 -2.78 -19.51
C GLN A 59 4.80 -2.70 -20.59
N GLY A 60 5.20 -3.85 -21.16
CA GLY A 60 6.27 -3.91 -22.16
C GLY A 60 7.70 -3.75 -21.60
N CYS A 61 7.84 -3.51 -20.30
CA CYS A 61 9.11 -3.37 -19.59
C CYS A 61 9.55 -4.68 -18.92
N SER A 62 10.86 -4.85 -18.78
CA SER A 62 11.47 -6.02 -18.13
C SER A 62 11.16 -6.07 -16.63
N VAL A 63 10.90 -7.27 -16.10
CA VAL A 63 10.63 -7.49 -14.67
C VAL A 63 11.93 -7.78 -13.90
N ALA A 64 12.05 -7.30 -12.66
CA ALA A 64 13.19 -7.61 -11.80
C ALA A 64 13.07 -9.01 -11.19
N LEU A 65 14.14 -9.80 -11.33
CA LEU A 65 14.26 -11.15 -10.78
C LEU A 65 15.37 -11.17 -9.73
N GLU A 66 15.42 -12.21 -8.89
CA GLU A 66 16.46 -12.37 -7.86
C GLU A 66 17.90 -12.28 -8.41
N SER A 67 18.11 -12.54 -9.71
CA SER A 67 19.42 -12.46 -10.37
C SER A 67 19.72 -11.13 -11.06
N SER A 68 18.74 -10.22 -11.15
CA SER A 68 18.87 -8.96 -11.90
C SER A 68 19.70 -7.95 -11.08
N SER A 69 19.87 -6.72 -11.57
CA SER A 69 20.36 -5.61 -10.75
C SER A 69 19.94 -4.27 -11.32
N ILE A 70 19.98 -3.21 -10.52
CA ILE A 70 19.94 -1.84 -11.05
C ILE A 70 21.39 -1.41 -11.26
N ALA A 71 21.75 -1.04 -12.49
CA ALA A 71 23.14 -0.89 -12.92
C ALA A 71 23.96 0.12 -12.10
N MET A 72 23.30 1.13 -11.53
CA MET A 72 23.93 2.23 -10.83
C MET A 72 23.04 2.77 -9.72
N SER A 73 23.66 3.06 -8.58
CA SER A 73 23.12 3.85 -7.49
C SER A 73 23.99 5.10 -7.28
N SER A 74 23.41 6.25 -6.93
CA SER A 74 24.06 7.58 -6.92
C SER A 74 23.75 8.39 -5.66
N GLY A 75 24.47 9.49 -5.43
CA GLY A 75 24.31 10.39 -4.26
C GLY A 75 25.46 10.33 -3.24
N ASP A 76 26.41 9.42 -3.43
CA ASP A 76 27.59 9.18 -2.60
C ASP A 76 28.91 9.63 -3.26
N GLU A 77 28.85 10.41 -4.35
CA GLU A 77 30.00 10.72 -5.21
C GLU A 77 31.09 11.53 -4.51
N ALA A 78 30.75 12.28 -3.46
CA ALA A 78 31.73 12.98 -2.63
C ALA A 78 32.64 12.02 -1.85
N GLY A 79 32.19 10.79 -1.59
CA GLY A 79 32.95 9.69 -1.01
C GLY A 79 33.86 9.01 -2.04
N THR A 80 34.76 9.75 -2.68
CA THR A 80 35.52 9.26 -3.86
C THR A 80 36.46 8.08 -3.59
N ALA A 81 36.77 7.76 -2.33
CA ALA A 81 37.52 6.56 -1.97
C ALA A 81 36.62 5.33 -1.69
N GLY A 82 35.32 5.45 -1.99
CA GLY A 82 34.28 4.42 -1.96
C GLY A 82 33.75 4.09 -0.57
N GLY A 83 32.74 3.23 -0.53
CA GLY A 83 32.14 2.69 0.68
C GLY A 83 33.17 2.07 1.63
N VAL A 84 32.93 2.18 2.93
CA VAL A 84 33.79 1.57 3.96
C VAL A 84 33.87 0.05 3.79
N ILE A 85 32.77 -0.59 3.38
CA ILE A 85 32.67 -2.03 3.12
C ILE A 85 32.92 -2.31 1.65
N SER A 86 32.16 -1.68 0.75
CA SER A 86 32.20 -2.01 -0.68
C SER A 86 33.47 -1.56 -1.40
N SER A 87 34.14 -0.51 -0.88
CA SER A 87 35.20 0.24 -1.57
C SER A 87 34.81 0.70 -2.98
N LYS A 88 33.51 0.88 -3.23
CA LYS A 88 32.95 1.41 -4.48
C LYS A 88 32.11 2.65 -4.18
N ASN A 89 31.97 3.49 -5.20
CA ASN A 89 30.89 4.46 -5.34
C ASN A 89 30.25 4.20 -6.71
N LEU A 90 29.03 4.69 -6.94
CA LEU A 90 28.30 4.44 -8.19
C LEU A 90 28.10 2.95 -8.52
N GLY A 91 28.10 2.08 -7.49
CA GLY A 91 27.92 0.64 -7.66
C GLY A 91 26.48 0.28 -8.04
N LYS A 92 26.28 -0.99 -8.42
CA LYS A 92 24.92 -1.52 -8.66
C LYS A 92 24.13 -1.66 -7.36
N LEU A 93 22.81 -1.71 -7.49
CA LEU A 93 21.92 -2.24 -6.45
C LEU A 93 21.52 -3.68 -6.81
N SER A 94 21.62 -4.59 -5.83
CA SER A 94 21.18 -5.99 -5.92
C SER A 94 20.19 -6.33 -4.80
N TRP A 95 19.43 -7.41 -4.94
CA TRP A 95 18.44 -7.82 -3.94
C TRP A 95 18.89 -9.07 -3.20
N SER A 96 18.62 -9.07 -1.90
CA SER A 96 18.93 -10.16 -0.97
C SER A 96 17.72 -11.06 -0.70
N THR A 97 16.50 -10.55 -0.95
CA THR A 97 15.27 -11.33 -0.88
C THR A 97 14.43 -11.14 -2.14
N CYS A 98 13.51 -12.07 -2.36
CA CYS A 98 12.54 -12.05 -3.45
C CYS A 98 11.29 -12.85 -3.05
N SER A 99 10.30 -12.96 -3.93
CA SER A 99 9.15 -13.86 -3.71
C SER A 99 9.59 -15.32 -3.51
N PRO A 100 9.10 -15.99 -2.45
CA PRO A 100 9.46 -17.39 -2.21
C PRO A 100 8.74 -18.38 -3.16
N ASN A 101 7.64 -17.96 -3.79
CA ASN A 101 6.76 -18.87 -4.54
C ASN A 101 6.27 -18.31 -5.90
N VAL A 102 6.31 -17.00 -6.14
CA VAL A 102 6.02 -16.42 -7.46
C VAL A 102 7.33 -16.29 -8.23
N LYS A 103 7.41 -16.99 -9.37
CA LYS A 103 8.63 -17.10 -10.16
C LYS A 103 8.39 -16.78 -11.63
N PHE A 104 9.24 -15.95 -12.21
CA PHE A 104 9.33 -15.72 -13.65
C PHE A 104 10.70 -16.18 -14.14
N ASP A 105 10.76 -16.81 -15.30
CA ASP A 105 11.99 -17.44 -15.82
C ASP A 105 12.66 -18.41 -14.82
N GLY A 106 11.85 -19.07 -13.97
CA GLY A 106 12.31 -19.98 -12.92
C GLY A 106 12.93 -19.31 -11.69
N LYS A 107 12.96 -17.98 -11.65
CA LYS A 107 13.58 -17.17 -10.59
C LYS A 107 12.54 -16.39 -9.79
N GLY A 108 12.80 -16.18 -8.50
CA GLY A 108 11.91 -15.37 -7.66
C GLY A 108 11.79 -13.94 -8.18
N VAL A 109 10.56 -13.38 -8.18
CA VAL A 109 10.32 -11.99 -8.56
C VAL A 109 10.66 -11.05 -7.41
N VAL A 110 11.26 -9.88 -7.71
CA VAL A 110 11.57 -8.85 -6.71
C VAL A 110 10.35 -7.97 -6.49
N ARG A 111 10.06 -7.64 -5.23
CA ARG A 111 8.82 -6.98 -4.84
C ARG A 111 9.06 -5.89 -3.80
N PHE A 112 8.05 -5.05 -3.59
CA PHE A 112 7.98 -4.13 -2.46
C PHE A 112 8.35 -4.84 -1.15
N THR A 113 9.12 -4.19 -0.29
CA THR A 113 9.68 -4.73 0.99
C THR A 113 10.76 -5.80 0.88
N ASP A 114 11.14 -6.24 -0.32
CA ASP A 114 12.35 -7.08 -0.45
C ASP A 114 13.60 -6.28 -0.05
N VAL A 115 14.59 -6.95 0.54
CA VAL A 115 15.83 -6.31 0.97
C VAL A 115 16.72 -6.06 -0.24
N ALA A 116 17.16 -4.82 -0.41
CA ALA A 116 18.08 -4.39 -1.44
C ALA A 116 19.38 -3.86 -0.83
N GLY A 117 20.51 -4.19 -1.45
CA GLY A 117 21.82 -3.70 -1.11
C GLY A 117 22.33 -2.70 -2.14
N HIS A 118 22.87 -1.58 -1.69
CA HIS A 118 23.44 -0.55 -2.54
C HIS A 118 24.96 -0.67 -2.63
N ASN A 119 25.49 -0.16 -3.73
CA ASN A 119 26.90 0.15 -3.90
C ASN A 119 27.85 -1.06 -3.97
N GLY A 120 27.45 -2.20 -4.55
CA GLY A 120 28.41 -3.21 -5.02
C GLY A 120 28.03 -4.69 -4.86
N ASN A 121 29.04 -5.57 -4.94
CA ASN A 121 28.92 -7.03 -4.73
C ASN A 121 29.05 -7.43 -3.25
N GLN A 122 29.54 -6.51 -2.42
CA GLN A 122 29.41 -6.52 -0.97
C GLN A 122 28.76 -5.20 -0.61
N ASP A 123 27.49 -5.25 -0.26
CA ASP A 123 26.64 -4.07 -0.14
C ASP A 123 27.14 -3.16 0.98
N ASN A 124 27.26 -1.85 0.69
CA ASN A 124 27.74 -0.89 1.68
C ASN A 124 26.62 -0.43 2.62
N THR A 125 25.38 -0.48 2.14
CA THR A 125 24.17 -0.18 2.91
C THR A 125 22.99 -0.96 2.34
N PHE A 126 21.95 -1.15 3.16
CA PHE A 126 20.75 -1.89 2.79
C PHE A 126 19.50 -1.02 2.94
N THR A 127 18.57 -1.20 2.02
CA THR A 127 17.24 -0.59 2.06
C THR A 127 16.16 -1.64 1.81
N LEU A 128 14.91 -1.28 2.07
CA LEU A 128 13.76 -2.03 1.57
C LEU A 128 13.41 -1.50 0.18
N VAL A 129 13.09 -2.39 -0.74
CA VAL A 129 12.54 -2.03 -2.05
C VAL A 129 11.28 -1.19 -1.83
N VAL A 130 11.27 -0.04 -2.47
CA VAL A 130 10.14 0.91 -2.52
C VAL A 130 9.14 0.43 -3.56
N GLY A 131 7.85 0.56 -3.25
CA GLY A 131 6.74 0.09 -4.05
C GLY A 131 5.45 0.20 -3.25
N SER A 132 4.43 -0.55 -3.65
CA SER A 132 3.12 -0.55 -3.01
C SER A 132 2.66 -1.96 -2.64
N THR A 133 1.65 -2.06 -1.79
CA THR A 133 0.95 -3.32 -1.57
C THR A 133 -0.22 -3.45 -2.53
N ASN A 134 -0.47 -4.65 -3.04
CA ASN A 134 -1.80 -4.92 -3.59
C ASN A 134 -2.69 -5.02 -2.38
N VAL A 135 -3.58 -4.07 -2.24
CA VAL A 135 -4.79 -4.35 -1.48
C VAL A 135 -5.90 -4.26 -2.50
N ALA A 136 -5.94 -5.27 -3.38
CA ALA A 136 -7.10 -5.53 -4.22
C ALA A 136 -8.21 -5.97 -3.29
N TYR A 137 -8.81 -5.08 -2.52
CA TYR A 137 -9.80 -5.46 -1.54
C TYR A 137 -10.95 -6.20 -2.25
N PRO A 138 -11.37 -7.40 -1.81
CA PRO A 138 -10.90 -8.21 -0.69
C PRO A 138 -10.13 -9.49 -1.10
N PHE A 139 -9.43 -9.47 -2.23
CA PHE A 139 -8.72 -10.57 -2.87
C PHE A 139 -7.19 -10.43 -2.79
N GLU A 140 -6.50 -11.55 -2.63
CA GLU A 140 -5.03 -11.62 -2.74
C GLU A 140 -4.58 -11.93 -4.18
N SER A 141 -5.46 -12.56 -4.96
CA SER A 141 -5.24 -12.99 -6.34
C SER A 141 -6.51 -12.86 -7.21
N GLY A 142 -6.33 -12.70 -8.52
CA GLY A 142 -7.42 -12.78 -9.49
C GLY A 142 -8.12 -14.15 -9.53
N ASP A 143 -7.49 -15.21 -9.02
CA ASP A 143 -8.09 -16.55 -8.93
C ASP A 143 -8.94 -16.76 -7.66
N ASP A 144 -8.90 -15.83 -6.71
CA ASP A 144 -9.68 -15.95 -5.47
C ASP A 144 -11.17 -15.86 -5.77
N LEU A 145 -11.99 -16.63 -5.05
CA LEU A 145 -13.43 -16.61 -5.24
C LEU A 145 -14.05 -15.45 -4.45
N CYS A 146 -14.88 -14.66 -5.12
CA CYS A 146 -15.66 -13.59 -4.50
C CYS A 146 -16.57 -14.15 -3.39
N PRO A 147 -16.43 -13.69 -2.13
CA PRO A 147 -17.32 -14.10 -1.03
C PRO A 147 -18.80 -13.84 -1.30
N ASN A 148 -19.13 -12.87 -2.17
CA ASN A 148 -20.51 -12.54 -2.51
C ASN A 148 -21.08 -13.47 -3.60
N CYS A 149 -20.52 -13.45 -4.82
CA CYS A 149 -21.09 -14.18 -5.96
C CYS A 149 -20.47 -15.58 -6.18
N GLY A 150 -19.28 -15.83 -5.65
CA GLY A 150 -18.54 -17.09 -5.82
C GLY A 150 -17.79 -17.24 -7.15
N GLU A 151 -17.77 -16.22 -8.00
CA GLU A 151 -16.96 -16.14 -9.23
C GLU A 151 -15.55 -15.65 -8.92
N LYS A 152 -14.61 -15.78 -9.87
CA LYS A 152 -13.23 -15.38 -9.62
C LYS A 152 -13.10 -13.87 -9.55
N ALA A 153 -12.18 -13.36 -8.74
CA ALA A 153 -11.86 -11.94 -8.66
C ALA A 153 -11.51 -11.33 -10.03
N SER A 154 -10.80 -12.09 -10.89
CA SER A 154 -10.46 -11.71 -12.26
C SER A 154 -11.69 -11.53 -13.18
N ASP A 155 -12.81 -12.20 -12.89
CA ASP A 155 -14.06 -12.02 -13.63
C ASP A 155 -14.73 -10.67 -13.32
N HIS A 156 -14.22 -9.94 -12.31
CA HIS A 156 -14.71 -8.62 -11.89
C HIS A 156 -13.81 -7.47 -12.38
N GLU A 157 -12.73 -7.71 -13.15
CA GLU A 157 -11.74 -6.70 -13.57
C GLU A 157 -12.29 -5.54 -14.47
N SER A 158 -13.59 -5.40 -14.56
CA SER A 158 -14.30 -4.21 -15.00
C SER A 158 -15.36 -3.88 -13.95
N GLU A 159 -15.48 -2.59 -13.56
CA GLU A 159 -16.47 -2.04 -12.58
C GLU A 159 -15.97 -1.82 -11.13
N ASN A 160 -14.82 -1.17 -10.95
CA ASN A 160 -14.38 -0.62 -9.64
C ASN A 160 -14.33 -1.62 -8.46
N PHE A 161 -14.28 -2.91 -8.77
CA PHE A 161 -14.20 -4.01 -7.82
C PHE A 161 -13.39 -5.16 -8.45
N PRO A 162 -12.32 -5.68 -7.82
CA PRO A 162 -11.74 -5.22 -6.57
C PRO A 162 -11.26 -3.77 -6.64
N LEU A 163 -11.38 -3.05 -5.53
CA LEU A 163 -10.82 -1.71 -5.41
C LEU A 163 -9.30 -1.82 -5.29
N GLY A 164 -8.59 -1.24 -6.25
CA GLY A 164 -7.14 -1.14 -6.22
C GLY A 164 -6.65 0.13 -5.50
N GLU A 165 -5.33 0.27 -5.46
CA GLU A 165 -4.65 1.50 -5.04
C GLU A 165 -4.16 2.28 -6.27
N ASP A 166 -4.13 3.60 -6.17
CA ASP A 166 -3.43 4.48 -7.10
C ASP A 166 -2.60 5.54 -6.36
N GLU A 167 -1.91 6.39 -7.12
CA GLU A 167 -1.06 7.45 -6.55
C GLU A 167 -1.87 8.41 -5.66
N ASP A 168 -3.09 8.78 -6.09
CA ASP A 168 -3.98 9.69 -5.35
C ASP A 168 -4.40 9.08 -3.99
N SER A 169 -4.78 7.80 -3.93
CA SER A 169 -5.18 7.14 -2.66
C SER A 169 -4.00 6.93 -1.72
N GLN A 170 -2.81 6.67 -2.28
CA GLN A 170 -1.57 6.51 -1.51
C GLN A 170 -1.09 7.83 -0.92
N GLU A 171 -1.03 8.89 -1.72
CA GLU A 171 -0.66 10.24 -1.27
C GLU A 171 -1.62 10.71 -0.18
N ALA A 172 -2.93 10.60 -0.41
CA ALA A 172 -3.92 10.99 0.59
C ALA A 172 -3.81 10.20 1.90
N THR A 173 -3.47 8.91 1.83
CA THR A 173 -3.25 8.10 3.05
C THR A 173 -1.99 8.54 3.80
N GLN A 174 -0.92 8.88 3.08
CA GLN A 174 0.32 9.39 3.66
C GLN A 174 0.12 10.78 4.30
N GLU A 175 -0.55 11.70 3.62
CA GLU A 175 -0.89 13.01 4.15
C GLU A 175 -1.77 12.88 5.39
N PHE A 176 -2.81 12.03 5.33
CA PHE A 176 -3.69 11.81 6.46
C PHE A 176 -2.94 11.20 7.65
N GLY A 177 -2.07 10.24 7.38
CA GLY A 177 -1.17 9.68 8.38
C GLY A 177 -0.29 10.75 9.05
N THR A 178 0.28 11.65 8.26
CA THR A 178 1.08 12.79 8.76
C THR A 178 0.25 13.71 9.66
N ALA A 179 -0.98 14.04 9.25
CA ALA A 179 -1.89 14.84 10.06
C ALA A 179 -2.22 14.15 11.39
N ILE A 180 -2.52 12.85 11.37
CA ILE A 180 -2.75 12.04 12.57
C ILE A 180 -1.51 12.02 13.47
N GLN A 181 -0.30 11.96 12.92
CA GLN A 181 0.95 12.02 13.67
C GLN A 181 1.18 13.38 14.32
N GLN A 182 0.81 14.48 13.67
CA GLN A 182 0.94 15.83 14.24
C GLN A 182 -0.19 16.17 15.23
N GLY A 183 -1.32 15.48 15.15
CA GLY A 183 -2.48 15.67 16.01
C GLY A 183 -2.18 15.46 17.50
N ASN A 184 -2.61 16.40 18.35
CA ASN A 184 -2.40 16.34 19.80
C ASN A 184 -3.31 15.32 20.51
N THR A 185 -4.42 14.92 19.87
CA THR A 185 -5.45 14.02 20.42
C THR A 185 -5.19 12.53 20.15
N THR A 186 -4.16 12.22 19.36
CA THR A 186 -3.88 10.87 18.80
C THR A 186 -2.68 10.16 19.45
N LYS A 187 -2.08 10.73 20.50
CA LYS A 187 -0.85 10.21 21.14
C LYS A 187 -1.02 8.79 21.71
N ASN A 188 0.03 7.96 21.57
CA ASN A 188 0.13 6.61 22.13
C ASN A 188 -1.02 5.69 21.70
N LYS A 189 -1.31 5.68 20.39
CA LYS A 189 -2.35 4.87 19.79
C LYS A 189 -1.90 4.20 18.50
N GLN A 190 -2.68 3.22 18.08
CA GLN A 190 -2.46 2.46 16.86
C GLN A 190 -3.81 2.07 16.26
N GLY A 191 -3.87 2.00 14.93
CA GLY A 191 -5.05 1.54 14.20
C GLY A 191 -4.89 1.67 12.70
N MET A 192 -5.84 1.08 11.98
CA MET A 192 -5.96 1.26 10.54
C MET A 192 -6.45 2.67 10.24
N ILE A 193 -5.75 3.33 9.33
CA ILE A 193 -6.20 4.53 8.62
C ILE A 193 -6.36 4.18 7.15
N GLY A 194 -7.17 4.93 6.41
CA GLY A 194 -7.22 4.80 4.96
C GLY A 194 -7.79 6.03 4.29
N ALA A 195 -7.49 6.15 3.00
CA ALA A 195 -8.06 7.14 2.11
C ALA A 195 -8.66 6.45 0.87
N MET A 196 -9.79 6.97 0.40
CA MET A 196 -10.47 6.48 -0.78
C MET A 196 -10.80 7.64 -1.73
N VAL A 197 -10.40 7.49 -2.97
CA VAL A 197 -10.76 8.39 -4.06
C VAL A 197 -12.05 7.89 -4.69
N CYS A 198 -12.97 8.81 -4.94
CA CYS A 198 -14.28 8.53 -5.54
C CYS A 198 -14.56 9.52 -6.66
N GLU A 199 -15.38 9.11 -7.62
CA GLU A 199 -16.04 10.02 -8.54
C GLU A 199 -17.45 10.34 -8.02
N CYS A 200 -17.70 11.60 -7.70
CA CYS A 200 -18.96 12.03 -7.09
C CYS A 200 -19.83 12.87 -8.05
N PRO A 201 -21.16 12.68 -8.05
CA PRO A 201 -22.07 13.56 -8.79
C PRO A 201 -22.04 14.99 -8.24
N PRO A 202 -22.42 16.01 -9.04
CA PRO A 202 -23.03 15.92 -10.37
C PRO A 202 -22.04 15.78 -11.55
N ASP A 203 -20.79 16.22 -11.38
CA ASP A 203 -19.82 16.34 -12.49
C ASP A 203 -18.75 15.23 -12.51
N GLN A 204 -18.95 14.15 -11.74
CA GLN A 204 -17.96 13.07 -11.54
C GLN A 204 -16.59 13.60 -11.08
N GLN A 205 -16.58 14.64 -10.25
CA GLN A 205 -15.33 15.17 -9.72
C GLN A 205 -14.71 14.16 -8.76
N LYS A 206 -13.37 14.05 -8.83
CA LYS A 206 -12.60 13.29 -7.85
C LYS A 206 -12.79 13.90 -6.47
N HIS A 207 -13.17 13.07 -5.51
CA HIS A 207 -13.31 13.44 -4.13
C HIS A 207 -12.64 12.40 -3.25
N THR A 208 -11.87 12.86 -2.27
CA THR A 208 -11.11 11.98 -1.39
C THR A 208 -11.72 11.97 0.00
N TYR A 209 -12.09 10.79 0.46
CA TYR A 209 -12.53 10.55 1.83
C TYR A 209 -11.42 9.90 2.63
N VAL A 210 -11.31 10.24 3.92
CA VAL A 210 -10.36 9.61 4.86
C VAL A 210 -11.10 8.98 6.03
N ALA A 211 -10.59 7.87 6.56
CA ALA A 211 -11.23 7.16 7.66
C ALA A 211 -10.22 6.52 8.61
N VAL A 212 -10.66 6.35 9.85
CA VAL A 212 -9.96 5.56 10.88
C VAL A 212 -10.84 4.40 11.32
N ALA A 213 -10.25 3.22 11.48
CA ALA A 213 -10.95 2.07 12.04
C ALA A 213 -11.23 2.23 13.55
N GLY A 214 -12.33 1.66 14.02
CA GLY A 214 -12.76 1.69 15.42
C GLY A 214 -14.05 2.46 15.65
N LYS A 215 -14.60 2.36 16.86
CA LYS A 215 -15.94 2.88 17.23
C LYS A 215 -16.08 4.40 17.04
N PRO A 216 -17.29 4.95 16.85
CA PRO A 216 -17.53 6.41 16.92
C PRO A 216 -17.29 6.96 18.33
N THR A 217 -17.54 6.16 19.36
CA THR A 217 -17.45 6.57 20.77
C THR A 217 -16.59 5.57 21.56
N GLY A 218 -15.89 6.07 22.59
CA GLY A 218 -15.01 5.28 23.45
C GLY A 218 -13.51 5.49 23.20
N ALA A 219 -12.68 4.56 23.69
CA ALA A 219 -11.22 4.58 23.49
C ALA A 219 -10.87 4.05 22.09
N THR A 220 -11.13 4.85 21.06
CA THR A 220 -10.87 4.50 19.67
C THR A 220 -9.37 4.56 19.35
N SER A 221 -9.00 3.97 18.22
CA SER A 221 -7.64 3.90 17.68
C SER A 221 -7.04 5.29 17.48
N PHE A 222 -7.81 6.30 17.09
CA PHE A 222 -7.35 7.69 17.05
C PHE A 222 -8.52 8.60 17.45
N LYS A 223 -8.60 8.99 18.72
CA LYS A 223 -9.71 9.80 19.22
C LYS A 223 -9.68 11.21 18.61
N GLY A 224 -10.81 11.67 18.07
CA GLY A 224 -10.91 13.00 17.46
C GLY A 224 -10.22 13.13 16.09
N TRP A 225 -9.96 12.01 15.40
CA TRP A 225 -9.35 11.98 14.08
C TRP A 225 -10.12 12.78 13.03
N GLU A 226 -11.45 12.86 13.13
CA GLU A 226 -12.29 13.63 12.20
C GLU A 226 -11.95 15.13 12.24
N GLY A 227 -11.67 15.67 13.42
CA GLY A 227 -11.22 17.05 13.59
C GLY A 227 -9.85 17.26 12.97
N VAL A 228 -8.92 16.32 13.21
CA VAL A 228 -7.57 16.36 12.60
C VAL A 228 -7.65 16.31 11.06
N ALA A 229 -8.52 15.46 10.50
CA ALA A 229 -8.75 15.40 9.06
C ALA A 229 -9.29 16.73 8.53
N THR A 230 -10.31 17.29 9.20
CA THR A 230 -10.95 18.56 8.80
C THR A 230 -9.97 19.73 8.86
N ASP A 231 -9.16 19.81 9.92
CA ASP A 231 -8.14 20.85 10.10
C ASP A 231 -7.03 20.76 9.03
N ALA A 232 -6.77 19.56 8.52
CA ALA A 232 -5.86 19.30 7.41
C ALA A 232 -6.51 19.50 6.01
N GLY A 233 -7.76 19.93 5.94
CA GLY A 233 -8.48 20.14 4.67
C GLY A 233 -8.99 18.86 4.01
N MET A 234 -8.99 17.73 4.72
CA MET A 234 -9.46 16.43 4.24
C MET A 234 -10.92 16.19 4.61
N THR A 235 -11.61 15.35 3.84
CA THR A 235 -13.02 15.02 4.11
C THR A 235 -13.14 13.73 4.91
N PRO A 236 -13.52 13.76 6.20
CA PRO A 236 -13.70 12.53 6.96
C PRO A 236 -14.92 11.75 6.48
N ALA A 237 -14.76 10.44 6.32
CA ALA A 237 -15.87 9.51 6.14
C ALA A 237 -16.72 9.44 7.40
N ARG A 238 -18.02 9.15 7.24
CA ARG A 238 -18.93 9.09 8.39
C ARG A 238 -18.55 7.95 9.33
N ASN A 239 -18.60 8.20 10.62
CA ASN A 239 -18.65 7.12 11.59
C ASN A 239 -20.08 6.59 11.72
N VAL A 240 -20.25 5.27 11.65
CA VAL A 240 -21.52 4.60 11.92
C VAL A 240 -21.50 3.94 13.29
N VAL A 241 -22.65 3.86 13.94
CA VAL A 241 -22.80 3.02 15.14
C VAL A 241 -22.87 1.56 14.67
N PRO A 242 -22.00 0.66 15.17
CA PRO A 242 -22.02 -0.72 14.73
C PRO A 242 -23.33 -1.41 15.14
N ALA A 243 -23.96 -2.08 14.18
CA ALA A 243 -25.15 -2.93 14.36
C ALA A 243 -24.92 -4.27 13.66
N ASP A 244 -25.40 -5.37 14.23
CA ASP A 244 -25.26 -6.70 13.62
C ASP A 244 -26.61 -7.44 13.69
N PRO A 245 -27.33 -7.60 12.56
CA PRO A 245 -26.97 -7.14 11.21
C PRO A 245 -27.06 -5.61 11.04
N MET A 246 -26.36 -5.08 10.04
CA MET A 246 -26.50 -3.71 9.52
C MET A 246 -26.89 -3.75 8.05
N THR A 247 -27.81 -2.88 7.63
CA THR A 247 -28.26 -2.81 6.24
C THR A 247 -27.69 -1.57 5.56
N VAL A 248 -27.15 -1.73 4.35
CA VAL A 248 -26.59 -0.65 3.54
C VAL A 248 -27.00 -0.80 2.07
N THR A 249 -26.99 0.30 1.33
CA THR A 249 -27.15 0.26 -0.13
C THR A 249 -25.82 -0.15 -0.77
N SER A 250 -25.84 -1.16 -1.65
CA SER A 250 -24.68 -1.60 -2.45
C SER A 250 -24.44 -0.70 -3.66
N ALA A 251 -23.31 -0.89 -4.33
CA ALA A 251 -23.01 -0.27 -5.63
C ALA A 251 -24.07 -0.60 -6.70
N ARG A 252 -24.77 -1.74 -6.55
CA ARG A 252 -25.89 -2.15 -7.42
C ARG A 252 -27.21 -1.43 -7.09
N GLY A 253 -27.23 -0.57 -6.09
CA GLY A 253 -28.45 0.12 -5.62
C GLY A 253 -29.37 -0.76 -4.77
N GLU A 254 -28.95 -1.98 -4.42
CA GLU A 254 -29.73 -2.93 -3.63
C GLU A 254 -29.44 -2.81 -2.13
N GLN A 255 -30.40 -3.18 -1.28
CA GLN A 255 -30.15 -3.29 0.15
C GLN A 255 -29.43 -4.61 0.46
N VAL A 256 -28.23 -4.51 1.01
CA VAL A 256 -27.42 -5.66 1.43
C VAL A 256 -27.21 -5.66 2.94
N VAL A 257 -27.07 -6.86 3.51
CA VAL A 257 -26.90 -7.06 4.96
C VAL A 257 -25.43 -7.31 5.27
N LEU A 258 -24.81 -6.40 6.01
CA LEU A 258 -23.48 -6.54 6.55
C LEU A 258 -23.54 -7.24 7.91
N ARG A 259 -22.62 -8.18 8.13
CA ARG A 259 -22.54 -8.98 9.35
C ARG A 259 -21.13 -8.98 9.90
N LYS A 260 -20.98 -9.33 11.18
CA LYS A 260 -19.66 -9.68 11.71
C LYS A 260 -19.31 -11.10 11.26
N SER A 261 -18.11 -11.28 10.70
CA SER A 261 -17.61 -12.62 10.38
C SER A 261 -17.35 -13.43 11.67
N PRO A 262 -17.66 -14.74 11.71
CA PRO A 262 -17.34 -15.61 12.85
C PRO A 262 -15.85 -15.61 13.22
N ASP A 263 -14.98 -15.41 12.23
CA ASP A 263 -13.52 -15.44 12.36
C ASP A 263 -12.93 -14.05 12.67
N SER A 264 -13.77 -13.08 13.05
CA SER A 264 -13.33 -11.73 13.38
C SER A 264 -14.06 -11.15 14.59
N ASN A 265 -13.31 -10.36 15.37
CA ASN A 265 -13.88 -9.55 16.46
C ASN A 265 -14.31 -8.16 16.00
N ASN A 266 -14.08 -7.81 14.73
CA ASN A 266 -14.39 -6.48 14.19
C ASN A 266 -15.86 -6.42 13.76
N PRO A 267 -16.70 -5.58 14.39
CA PRO A 267 -18.10 -5.44 14.00
C PRO A 267 -18.24 -4.74 12.65
N PRO A 268 -19.37 -4.94 11.94
CA PRO A 268 -19.63 -4.28 10.66
C PRO A 268 -19.68 -2.75 10.83
N GLY A 269 -19.24 -2.05 9.79
CA GLY A 269 -19.17 -0.59 9.71
C GLY A 269 -18.03 0.06 10.49
N GLN A 270 -17.12 -0.71 11.10
CA GLN A 270 -16.03 -0.15 11.93
C GLN A 270 -14.64 -0.22 11.33
N CYS A 271 -14.40 -1.01 10.27
CA CYS A 271 -13.18 -0.88 9.48
C CYS A 271 -13.12 0.51 8.81
N ALA A 272 -11.92 1.02 8.53
CA ALA A 272 -11.79 2.26 7.76
C ALA A 272 -12.35 2.09 6.33
N ALA A 273 -11.98 1.02 5.62
CA ALA A 273 -12.55 0.69 4.30
C ALA A 273 -14.08 0.65 4.27
N GLN A 274 -14.72 -0.01 5.25
CA GLN A 274 -16.18 -0.07 5.30
C GLN A 274 -16.80 1.32 5.46
N LYS A 275 -16.23 2.20 6.30
CA LYS A 275 -16.73 3.57 6.45
C LYS A 275 -16.57 4.39 5.18
N LEU A 276 -15.44 4.25 4.50
CA LEU A 276 -15.16 4.91 3.23
C LEU A 276 -16.22 4.53 2.20
N ILE A 277 -16.35 3.22 1.92
CA ILE A 277 -17.30 2.67 0.94
C ILE A 277 -18.74 3.06 1.28
N MET A 278 -19.16 2.86 2.53
CA MET A 278 -20.51 3.22 2.97
C MET A 278 -20.79 4.71 2.82
N THR A 279 -19.79 5.59 3.03
CA THR A 279 -19.96 7.03 2.85
C THR A 279 -20.10 7.38 1.37
N ALA A 280 -19.25 6.82 0.51
CA ALA A 280 -19.32 7.06 -0.93
C ALA A 280 -20.65 6.61 -1.53
N LEU A 281 -21.09 5.38 -1.21
CA LEU A 281 -22.36 4.84 -1.71
C LEU A 281 -23.57 5.67 -1.26
N GLU A 282 -23.58 6.16 -0.01
CA GLU A 282 -24.66 7.06 0.46
C GLU A 282 -24.67 8.42 -0.24
N LYS A 283 -23.52 8.89 -0.72
CA LYS A 283 -23.39 10.13 -1.48
C LYS A 283 -23.65 9.93 -2.98
N GLY A 284 -23.93 8.70 -3.41
CA GLY A 284 -24.04 8.33 -4.83
C GLY A 284 -22.71 8.44 -5.57
N CYS A 285 -21.59 8.45 -4.85
CA CYS A 285 -20.26 8.44 -5.44
C CYS A 285 -19.84 7.02 -5.81
N THR A 286 -19.03 6.91 -6.84
CA THR A 286 -18.43 5.66 -7.29
C THR A 286 -17.00 5.57 -6.72
N PRO A 287 -16.70 4.59 -5.85
CA PRO A 287 -15.32 4.35 -5.40
C PRO A 287 -14.40 4.03 -6.59
N VAL A 288 -13.18 4.56 -6.59
CA VAL A 288 -12.20 4.38 -7.68
C VAL A 288 -10.94 3.67 -7.18
N SER A 289 -10.34 4.20 -6.11
CA SER A 289 -9.14 3.64 -5.49
C SER A 289 -9.19 3.82 -3.98
N MET A 290 -8.54 2.92 -3.25
CA MET A 290 -8.50 2.96 -1.79
C MET A 290 -7.22 2.35 -1.26
N THR A 291 -6.54 3.09 -0.37
CA THR A 291 -5.36 2.62 0.35
C THR A 291 -5.69 2.58 1.84
N GLU A 292 -5.34 1.49 2.52
CA GLU A 292 -5.33 1.46 4.00
C GLU A 292 -3.92 1.15 4.51
N THR A 293 -3.59 1.65 5.68
CA THR A 293 -2.31 1.40 6.33
C THR A 293 -2.51 1.27 7.83
N TYR A 294 -1.87 0.28 8.44
CA TYR A 294 -1.80 0.20 9.88
C TYR A 294 -0.76 1.17 10.39
N MET A 295 -1.20 2.13 11.20
CA MET A 295 -0.32 3.12 11.79
C MET A 295 -0.21 2.90 13.30
N LYS A 296 1.00 3.08 13.83
CA LYS A 296 1.28 3.08 15.25
C LYS A 296 2.11 4.31 15.61
N LYS A 297 1.55 5.13 16.52
CA LYS A 297 2.18 6.33 17.08
C LYS A 297 2.63 6.04 18.51
N GLN A 298 3.94 6.02 18.75
CA GLN A 298 4.53 5.76 20.07
C GLN A 298 5.66 6.73 20.38
N ASP A 299 5.84 7.04 21.67
CA ASP A 299 7.00 7.76 22.16
C ASP A 299 8.28 6.92 21.86
N GLY A 300 9.09 7.35 20.89
CA GLY A 300 10.35 6.69 20.50
C GLY A 300 10.43 6.15 19.08
N GLY A 301 9.40 6.32 18.24
CA GLY A 301 9.46 6.04 16.80
C GLY A 301 8.15 5.53 16.23
N ASP A 302 7.79 6.06 15.06
CA ASP A 302 6.56 5.72 14.36
C ASP A 302 6.77 4.54 13.40
N SER A 303 5.73 3.73 13.20
CA SER A 303 5.74 2.67 12.18
C SER A 303 4.41 2.62 11.44
N ALA A 304 4.51 2.41 10.13
CA ALA A 304 3.40 2.23 9.22
C ALA A 304 3.67 0.98 8.37
N HIS A 305 2.70 0.09 8.25
CA HIS A 305 2.80 -1.08 7.39
C HIS A 305 1.42 -1.48 6.87
N SER A 306 1.41 -2.17 5.74
CA SER A 306 0.19 -2.76 5.20
C SER A 306 -0.23 -3.99 6.02
N VAL A 307 -1.52 -4.18 6.18
CA VAL A 307 -2.11 -5.30 6.92
C VAL A 307 -3.25 -5.87 6.11
N THR A 308 -3.30 -7.20 5.98
CA THR A 308 -4.39 -7.90 5.30
C THR A 308 -5.75 -7.54 5.91
N SER A 309 -6.76 -7.40 5.06
CA SER A 309 -8.13 -7.11 5.48
C SER A 309 -8.64 -8.17 6.46
N CYS A 310 -9.35 -7.74 7.51
CA CYS A 310 -9.96 -8.71 8.42
C CYS A 310 -11.14 -9.45 7.75
N PRO A 311 -11.52 -10.66 8.21
CA PRO A 311 -12.60 -11.44 7.59
C PRO A 311 -13.94 -10.67 7.46
N THR A 312 -14.34 -9.91 8.48
CA THR A 312 -15.55 -9.05 8.39
C THR A 312 -15.44 -8.02 7.27
N CYS A 313 -14.25 -7.45 7.04
CA CYS A 313 -14.02 -6.52 5.96
C CYS A 313 -14.13 -7.21 4.60
N VAL A 314 -13.54 -8.41 4.46
CA VAL A 314 -13.59 -9.21 3.23
C VAL A 314 -15.02 -9.49 2.78
N ASP A 315 -15.84 -9.99 3.72
CA ASP A 315 -17.24 -10.34 3.44
C ASP A 315 -18.07 -9.09 3.10
N ASN A 316 -17.97 -8.05 3.92
CA ASN A 316 -18.83 -6.88 3.79
C ASN A 316 -18.48 -6.00 2.59
N ILE A 317 -17.18 -5.87 2.24
CA ILE A 317 -16.77 -5.13 1.04
C ILE A 317 -17.28 -5.84 -0.21
N SER A 318 -17.17 -7.17 -0.27
CA SER A 318 -17.73 -7.97 -1.37
C SER A 318 -19.24 -7.75 -1.50
N ALA A 319 -19.98 -7.77 -0.38
CA ALA A 319 -21.43 -7.53 -0.40
C ALA A 319 -21.79 -6.12 -0.89
N MET A 320 -20.98 -5.11 -0.57
CA MET A 320 -21.23 -3.73 -0.98
C MET A 320 -20.86 -3.43 -2.43
N LEU A 321 -19.77 -4.00 -2.94
CA LEU A 321 -19.18 -3.57 -4.21
C LEU A 321 -19.27 -4.60 -5.33
N CYS A 322 -19.51 -5.88 -5.04
CA CYS A 322 -19.58 -6.89 -6.08
C CYS A 322 -20.70 -6.53 -7.09
N PRO A 323 -20.38 -6.43 -8.40
CA PRO A 323 -21.33 -6.15 -9.48
C PRO A 323 -22.30 -7.31 -9.75
N ASN A 324 -22.00 -8.50 -9.24
CA ASN A 324 -22.85 -9.67 -9.38
C ASN A 324 -23.70 -9.91 -8.13
N PRO A 325 -24.89 -10.52 -8.27
CA PRO A 325 -25.74 -10.81 -7.14
C PRO A 325 -25.15 -11.94 -6.27
N PRO A 326 -25.59 -12.07 -4.99
CA PRO A 326 -25.08 -13.09 -4.09
C PRO A 326 -25.31 -14.49 -4.65
N LYS A 327 -24.38 -15.42 -4.40
CA LYS A 327 -24.51 -16.81 -4.87
C LYS A 327 -25.82 -17.43 -4.38
N GLY A 328 -26.59 -18.00 -5.32
CA GLY A 328 -27.87 -18.66 -5.01
C GLY A 328 -29.06 -17.70 -4.86
N SER A 329 -28.94 -16.46 -5.34
CA SER A 329 -30.05 -15.50 -5.48
C SER A 329 -30.89 -15.70 -6.74
N ASP A 330 -30.51 -16.63 -7.62
CA ASP A 330 -31.34 -17.10 -8.73
C ASP A 330 -32.51 -17.94 -8.18
N SER A 331 -33.61 -17.28 -7.82
CA SER A 331 -34.90 -17.88 -7.50
C SER A 331 -36.05 -17.03 -8.01
#